data_AF-A0A0S8GDR4-F1
#
_entry.id   AF-A0A0S8GDR4-F1
#
_cell.length_a   1.000
_cell.length_b   1.000
_cell.length_c   1.000
_cell.angle_alpha   90.00
_cell.angle_beta   90.00
_cell.angle_gamma   90.00
#
_symmetry.space_group_name_H-M   'P 1'
#
loop_
_entity.id
_entity.type
_entity.pdbx_description
1 polymer ?
#
loop_
_entity_poly.entity_id
_entity_poly.type
_entity_poly.pdbx_seq_one_letter_code
_entity_poly.pdbx_strand_id
1 'polypeptide(L)'
;MVASGAITAYEPVFAAAAGKISATRNGNFIGYALETVTADGDYLEVLRVNNDGTSKTVEAHTADDTLTVAESGSVHTTVGAEAAVTFTLPAAVVGLEYFFRVGAAQELRIDPDGTETIALPSTGVQGAAGKYLTANADGESVHIVCDKAGEWTVYGYTGTWEAQS
;
A
#
# COMPACT_ATOMS: atom_id res chain seq x y z
N MET A 1 -26.96 -7.18 4.20
CA MET A 1 -26.65 -6.09 5.17
C MET A 1 -27.96 -5.38 5.50
N VAL A 2 -28.06 -4.61 6.59
CA VAL A 2 -29.32 -3.98 7.03
C VAL A 2 -29.33 -2.50 6.65
N ALA A 3 -30.37 -2.02 5.98
CA ALA A 3 -30.50 -0.62 5.56
C ALA A 3 -30.91 0.30 6.71
N SER A 4 -30.41 1.54 6.70
CA SER A 4 -30.83 2.62 7.63
C SER A 4 -32.00 3.46 7.09
N GLY A 5 -32.57 3.07 5.94
CA GLY A 5 -33.57 3.81 5.19
C GLY A 5 -33.68 3.27 3.75
N ALA A 6 -34.43 3.95 2.89
CA ALA A 6 -34.54 3.55 1.48
C ALA A 6 -33.18 3.65 0.76
N ILE A 7 -32.86 2.64 -0.06
CA ILE A 7 -31.63 2.56 -0.87
C ILE A 7 -32.05 1.99 -2.23
N THR A 8 -31.65 2.67 -3.31
CA THR A 8 -31.97 2.21 -4.67
C THR A 8 -30.93 1.19 -5.14
N ALA A 9 -31.32 0.23 -5.97
CA ALA A 9 -30.39 -0.68 -6.61
C ALA A 9 -29.26 0.10 -7.34
N TYR A 10 -28.04 -0.41 -7.22
CA TYR A 10 -26.81 0.17 -7.74
C TYR A 10 -26.37 1.51 -7.14
N GLU A 11 -27.05 1.99 -6.10
CA GLU A 11 -26.62 3.17 -5.37
C GLU A 11 -25.40 2.83 -4.48
N PRO A 12 -24.42 3.75 -4.34
CA PRO A 12 -23.32 3.55 -3.40
C PRO A 12 -23.83 3.52 -1.96
N VAL A 13 -23.34 2.56 -1.18
CA VAL A 13 -23.71 2.38 0.23
C VAL A 13 -22.53 2.60 1.17
N PHE A 14 -22.80 3.23 2.30
CA PHE A 14 -21.84 3.65 3.31
C PHE A 14 -22.23 3.08 4.69
N ALA A 15 -21.25 2.89 5.58
CA ALA A 15 -21.48 2.46 6.94
C ALA A 15 -22.34 3.47 7.71
N ALA A 16 -23.42 3.02 8.34
CA ALA A 16 -24.29 3.85 9.15
C ALA A 16 -24.23 3.42 10.63
N ALA A 17 -24.90 4.18 11.49
CA ALA A 17 -25.01 3.84 12.91
C ALA A 17 -25.65 2.45 13.12
N ALA A 18 -25.41 1.86 14.29
CA ALA A 18 -25.98 0.57 14.70
C ALA A 18 -25.69 -0.61 13.75
N GLY A 19 -24.56 -0.56 13.02
CA GLY A 19 -24.14 -1.63 12.10
C GLY A 19 -24.97 -1.72 10.81
N LYS A 20 -25.75 -0.68 10.50
CA LYS A 20 -26.54 -0.56 9.27
C LYS A 20 -25.71 0.04 8.13
N ILE A 21 -26.30 0.14 6.96
CA ILE A 21 -25.76 0.83 5.79
C ILE A 21 -26.75 1.86 5.22
N SER A 22 -26.23 2.92 4.61
CA SER A 22 -27.01 4.05 4.08
C SER A 22 -26.56 4.43 2.67
N ALA A 23 -27.51 4.89 1.84
CA ALA A 23 -27.20 5.60 0.58
C ALA A 23 -26.62 7.01 0.82
N THR A 24 -26.83 7.58 2.02
CA THR A 24 -26.24 8.86 2.39
C THR A 24 -24.75 8.68 2.64
N ARG A 25 -23.93 9.52 2.00
CA ARG A 25 -22.48 9.54 2.18
C ARG A 25 -22.11 10.07 3.57
N ASN A 26 -22.15 9.18 4.57
CA ASN A 26 -21.78 9.47 5.94
C ASN A 26 -21.23 8.18 6.57
N GLY A 27 -19.90 8.05 6.62
CA GLY A 27 -19.20 6.83 7.04
C GLY A 27 -18.38 6.19 5.92
N ASN A 28 -17.78 5.04 6.21
CA ASN A 28 -16.92 4.32 5.27
C ASN A 28 -17.74 3.81 4.07
N PHE A 29 -17.18 3.91 2.87
CA PHE A 29 -17.77 3.28 1.69
C PHE A 29 -17.71 1.75 1.83
N ILE A 30 -18.83 1.08 1.56
CA ILE A 30 -18.99 -0.38 1.71
C ILE A 30 -19.12 -1.07 0.34
N GLY A 31 -19.69 -0.38 -0.66
CA GLY A 31 -19.86 -0.90 -2.00
C GLY A 31 -21.15 -0.41 -2.65
N TYR A 32 -21.79 -1.26 -3.45
CA TYR A 32 -23.01 -0.92 -4.18
C TYR A 32 -24.15 -1.85 -3.81
N ALA A 33 -25.35 -1.28 -3.60
CA ALA A 33 -26.57 -2.08 -3.41
C ALA A 33 -26.85 -2.92 -4.67
N LEU A 34 -27.20 -4.19 -4.50
CA LEU A 34 -27.60 -5.05 -5.63
C LEU A 34 -29.11 -5.04 -5.88
N GLU A 35 -29.88 -4.52 -4.93
CA GLU A 35 -31.33 -4.46 -4.98
C GLU A 35 -31.86 -3.19 -4.30
N THR A 36 -33.08 -2.80 -4.65
CA THR A 36 -33.78 -1.65 -4.04
C THR A 36 -34.48 -2.11 -2.77
N VAL A 37 -34.28 -1.38 -1.67
CA VAL A 37 -35.04 -1.52 -0.42
C VAL A 37 -35.72 -0.21 -0.06
N THR A 38 -36.81 -0.27 0.71
CA THR A 38 -37.73 0.87 0.86
C THR A 38 -37.82 1.41 2.28
N ALA A 39 -37.32 0.67 3.27
CA ALA A 39 -37.46 1.03 4.68
C ALA A 39 -36.18 0.77 5.50
N ASP A 40 -36.13 1.42 6.66
CA ASP A 40 -35.16 1.11 7.69
C ASP A 40 -35.38 -0.32 8.22
N GLY A 41 -34.28 -1.06 8.37
CA GLY A 41 -34.32 -2.45 8.83
C GLY A 41 -34.44 -3.50 7.72
N ASP A 42 -34.68 -3.09 6.47
CA ASP A 42 -34.69 -4.00 5.33
C ASP A 42 -33.31 -4.64 5.13
N TYR A 43 -33.29 -5.92 4.76
CA TYR A 43 -32.07 -6.60 4.35
C TYR A 43 -31.85 -6.41 2.86
N LEU A 44 -30.62 -6.05 2.47
CA LEU A 44 -30.18 -6.05 1.08
C LEU A 44 -28.86 -6.79 0.86
N GLU A 45 -28.71 -7.34 -0.33
CA GLU A 45 -27.41 -7.75 -0.87
C GLU A 45 -26.58 -6.54 -1.32
N VAL A 46 -25.27 -6.62 -1.07
CA VAL A 46 -24.31 -5.58 -1.42
C VAL A 46 -23.16 -6.25 -2.14
N LEU A 47 -22.84 -5.73 -3.33
CA LEU A 47 -21.53 -5.97 -3.92
C LEU A 47 -20.54 -5.21 -3.06
N ARG A 48 -19.94 -5.92 -2.11
CA ARG A 48 -18.88 -5.33 -1.31
C ARG A 48 -17.74 -4.99 -2.22
N VAL A 49 -17.36 -3.73 -2.16
CA VAL A 49 -16.00 -3.39 -2.52
C VAL A 49 -15.22 -3.98 -1.35
N ASN A 50 -14.44 -5.03 -1.62
CA ASN A 50 -13.32 -5.33 -0.72
C ASN A 50 -12.58 -4.00 -0.55
N ASN A 51 -11.97 -3.66 0.57
CA ASN A 51 -11.16 -2.43 0.62
C ASN A 51 -9.90 -2.58 -0.26
N ASP A 52 -10.09 -2.82 -1.55
CA ASP A 52 -9.23 -3.32 -2.60
C ASP A 52 -8.40 -2.19 -3.23
N GLY A 53 -8.04 -1.17 -2.43
CA GLY A 53 -7.08 -0.16 -2.84
C GLY A 53 -7.57 1.29 -2.91
N THR A 54 -8.72 1.65 -2.33
CA THR A 54 -9.09 3.09 -2.23
C THR A 54 -8.33 3.83 -1.12
N SER A 55 -7.67 3.12 -0.20
CA SER A 55 -6.67 3.70 0.71
C SER A 55 -5.50 2.75 0.81
N LYS A 56 -4.30 3.26 0.54
CA LYS A 56 -3.06 2.53 0.80
C LYS A 56 -2.97 2.27 2.30
N THR A 57 -2.68 1.04 2.71
CA THR A 57 -2.28 0.76 4.09
C THR A 57 -0.93 1.41 4.35
N VAL A 58 -0.75 1.99 5.53
CA VAL A 58 0.51 2.60 5.96
C VAL A 58 0.97 1.87 7.21
N GLU A 59 2.19 1.35 7.19
CA GLU A 59 2.77 0.61 8.29
C GLU A 59 4.09 1.27 8.72
N ALA A 60 4.22 1.51 10.02
CA ALA A 60 5.41 2.08 10.62
C ALA A 60 6.27 0.99 11.25
N HIS A 61 7.56 1.01 10.95
CA HIS A 61 8.53 0.00 11.32
C HIS A 61 9.65 0.60 12.16
N THR A 62 9.92 0.00 13.31
CA THR A 62 11.02 0.39 14.21
C THR A 62 12.15 -0.64 14.24
N ALA A 63 12.02 -1.72 13.48
CA ALA A 63 12.99 -2.80 13.30
C ALA A 63 12.86 -3.36 11.87
N ASP A 64 13.80 -4.21 11.46
CA ASP A 64 13.79 -4.90 10.17
C ASP A 64 12.50 -5.71 9.96
N ASP A 65 12.06 -5.81 8.70
CA ASP A 65 10.87 -6.56 8.32
C ASP A 65 11.04 -7.29 6.96
N THR A 66 10.34 -8.41 6.81
CA THR A 66 10.31 -9.20 5.58
C THR A 66 8.93 -9.11 4.95
N LEU A 67 8.86 -8.39 3.82
CA LEU A 67 7.62 -8.12 3.13
C LEU A 67 7.15 -9.33 2.32
N THR A 68 5.84 -9.45 2.17
CA THR A 68 5.16 -10.52 1.46
C THR A 68 4.39 -9.97 0.26
N VAL A 69 4.11 -10.85 -0.71
CA VAL A 69 3.31 -10.48 -1.89
C VAL A 69 1.92 -9.93 -1.56
N ALA A 70 1.38 -10.26 -0.38
CA ALA A 70 0.07 -9.79 0.07
C ALA A 70 0.07 -8.31 0.47
N GLU A 71 1.24 -7.72 0.69
CA GLU A 71 1.43 -6.33 1.11
C GLU A 71 1.70 -5.40 -0.07
N SER A 72 1.71 -5.93 -1.31
CA SER A 72 1.83 -5.13 -2.52
C SER A 72 0.77 -4.02 -2.54
N GLY A 73 1.21 -2.80 -2.85
CA GLY A 73 0.39 -1.58 -2.87
C GLY A 73 0.40 -0.78 -1.56
N SER A 74 1.00 -1.31 -0.49
CA SER A 74 1.10 -0.65 0.81
C SER A 74 2.31 0.30 0.92
N VAL A 75 2.27 1.17 1.95
CA VAL A 75 3.32 2.13 2.28
C VAL A 75 4.02 1.69 3.56
N HIS A 76 5.33 1.51 3.49
CA HIS A 76 6.19 1.21 4.64
C HIS A 76 6.99 2.46 5.04
N THR A 77 7.02 2.78 6.32
CA THR A 77 7.75 3.94 6.83
C THR A 77 8.53 3.64 8.10
N THR A 78 9.62 4.35 8.33
CA THR A 78 10.48 4.18 9.52
C THR A 78 10.14 5.16 10.66
N VAL A 79 8.88 5.64 10.72
CA VAL A 79 8.45 6.54 11.80
C VAL A 79 8.68 5.88 13.16
N GLY A 80 9.45 6.54 14.02
CA GLY A 80 9.79 6.03 15.35
C GLY A 80 10.99 5.09 15.41
N ALA A 81 11.66 4.82 14.29
CA ALA A 81 12.91 4.06 14.29
C ALA A 81 14.04 4.84 14.99
N GLU A 82 14.78 4.14 15.85
CA GLU A 82 15.97 4.67 16.54
C GLU A 82 17.29 4.15 15.94
N ALA A 83 17.19 3.23 14.99
CA ALA A 83 18.30 2.60 14.28
C ALA A 83 17.91 2.34 12.82
N ALA A 84 18.85 1.81 12.04
CA ALA A 84 18.60 1.40 10.66
C ALA A 84 17.49 0.34 10.59
N VAL A 85 16.64 0.43 9.56
CA VAL A 85 15.56 -0.53 9.27
C VAL A 85 15.73 -1.06 7.85
N THR A 86 15.73 -2.38 7.72
CA THR A 86 15.83 -3.10 6.45
C THR A 86 14.50 -3.75 6.11
N PHE A 87 13.99 -3.44 4.92
CA PHE A 87 12.85 -4.11 4.31
C PHE A 87 13.35 -5.13 3.31
N THR A 88 13.21 -6.42 3.62
CA THR A 88 13.49 -7.50 2.66
C THR A 88 12.28 -7.68 1.75
N LEU A 89 12.48 -7.50 0.45
CA LEU A 89 11.43 -7.67 -0.56
C LEU A 89 11.15 -9.15 -0.83
N PRO A 90 9.91 -9.50 -1.21
CA PRO A 90 9.66 -10.81 -1.82
C PRO A 90 10.27 -10.86 -3.23
N ALA A 91 10.34 -12.06 -3.80
CA ALA A 91 10.75 -12.26 -5.19
C ALA A 91 9.96 -11.33 -6.16
N ALA A 92 10.67 -10.67 -7.05
CA ALA A 92 10.15 -9.74 -8.04
C ALA A 92 9.27 -10.46 -9.08
N VAL A 93 7.96 -10.35 -8.87
CA VAL A 93 6.93 -10.81 -9.80
C VAL A 93 6.24 -9.60 -10.43
N VAL A 94 6.05 -9.64 -11.74
CA VAL A 94 5.45 -8.53 -12.50
C VAL A 94 4.08 -8.15 -11.92
N GLY A 95 3.91 -6.86 -11.66
CA GLY A 95 2.69 -6.27 -11.08
C GLY A 95 2.75 -6.00 -9.58
N LEU A 96 3.79 -6.47 -8.88
CA LEU A 96 4.02 -6.08 -7.49
C LEU A 96 4.54 -4.63 -7.41
N GLU A 97 4.09 -3.89 -6.39
CA GLU A 97 4.55 -2.54 -6.10
C GLU A 97 4.65 -2.27 -4.59
N TYR A 98 5.60 -1.43 -4.18
CA TYR A 98 5.77 -1.01 -2.79
C TYR A 98 6.18 0.46 -2.70
N PHE A 99 5.77 1.11 -1.63
CA PHE A 99 6.06 2.51 -1.36
C PHE A 99 6.84 2.60 -0.06
N PHE A 100 7.97 3.31 -0.07
CA PHE A 100 8.81 3.48 1.10
C PHE A 100 8.95 4.96 1.43
N ARG A 101 8.96 5.29 2.72
CA ARG A 101 9.26 6.62 3.23
C ARG A 101 10.14 6.57 4.46
N VAL A 102 11.27 7.26 4.42
CA VAL A 102 12.07 7.52 5.61
C VAL A 102 11.26 8.42 6.55
N GLY A 103 10.87 7.87 7.71
CA GLY A 103 9.98 8.52 8.68
C GLY A 103 10.65 8.95 9.98
N ALA A 104 11.87 8.47 10.22
CA ALA A 104 12.83 8.98 11.18
C ALA A 104 14.16 9.14 10.45
N ALA A 105 15.00 10.11 10.84
CA ALA A 105 16.31 10.36 10.22
C ALA A 105 17.34 9.28 10.61
N GLN A 106 17.03 8.04 10.24
CA GLN A 106 17.80 6.82 10.36
C GLN A 106 17.83 6.15 8.99
N GLU A 107 18.81 5.29 8.76
CA GLU A 107 18.94 4.59 7.48
C GLU A 107 17.76 3.65 7.23
N LEU A 108 17.10 3.80 6.08
CA LEU A 108 16.11 2.86 5.53
C LEU A 108 16.77 2.12 4.39
N ARG A 109 16.78 0.79 4.44
CA ARG A 109 17.30 -0.10 3.40
C ARG A 109 16.19 -0.91 2.76
N ILE A 110 16.22 -1.04 1.45
CA ILE A 110 15.32 -1.89 0.66
C ILE A 110 16.17 -2.98 0.03
N ASP A 111 16.06 -4.20 0.54
CA ASP A 111 16.88 -5.35 0.18
C ASP A 111 16.14 -6.26 -0.81
N PRO A 112 16.64 -6.46 -2.04
CA PRO A 112 15.99 -7.33 -3.03
C PRO A 112 16.18 -8.81 -2.69
N ASP A 113 15.30 -9.68 -3.22
CA ASP A 113 15.44 -11.12 -2.98
C ASP A 113 16.65 -11.71 -3.74
N GLY A 114 17.61 -12.26 -2.99
CA GLY A 114 18.75 -12.97 -3.56
C GLY A 114 19.60 -12.15 -4.54
N THR A 115 19.47 -12.45 -5.84
CA THR A 115 20.28 -11.81 -6.92
C THR A 115 19.50 -10.79 -7.74
N GLU A 116 18.29 -10.45 -7.33
CA GLU A 116 17.49 -9.42 -7.98
C GLU A 116 18.14 -8.04 -7.86
N THR A 117 17.72 -7.12 -8.73
CA THR A 117 18.26 -5.76 -8.78
C THR A 117 17.18 -4.72 -8.53
N ILE A 118 17.58 -3.60 -7.95
CA ILE A 118 16.73 -2.41 -7.79
C ILE A 118 17.35 -1.28 -8.61
N ALA A 119 16.54 -0.61 -9.43
CA ALA A 119 16.98 0.56 -10.19
C ALA A 119 17.37 1.71 -9.27
N LEU A 120 18.44 2.43 -9.64
CA LEU A 120 18.83 3.68 -9.00
C LEU A 120 17.79 4.76 -9.33
N PRO A 121 17.16 5.43 -8.34
CA PRO A 121 16.13 6.43 -8.59
C PRO A 121 16.57 7.59 -9.50
N SER A 122 17.83 8.02 -9.39
CA SER A 122 18.36 9.16 -10.15
C SER A 122 18.62 8.88 -11.63
N THR A 123 18.80 7.61 -12.03
CA THR A 123 19.19 7.25 -13.40
C THR A 123 18.23 6.26 -14.07
N GLY A 124 17.44 5.53 -13.29
CA GLY A 124 16.63 4.40 -13.76
C GLY A 124 17.45 3.16 -14.14
N VAL A 125 18.78 3.19 -13.99
CA VAL A 125 19.66 2.06 -14.30
C VAL A 125 19.62 1.06 -13.16
N GLN A 126 19.53 -0.23 -13.48
CA GLN A 126 19.59 -1.30 -12.49
C GLN A 126 20.90 -1.23 -11.68
N GLY A 127 20.76 -1.34 -10.35
CA GLY A 127 21.88 -1.52 -9.45
C GLY A 127 22.56 -2.89 -9.62
N ALA A 128 23.56 -3.15 -8.81
CA ALA A 128 24.19 -4.47 -8.78
C ALA A 128 23.29 -5.52 -8.09
N ALA A 129 23.41 -6.78 -8.50
CA ALA A 129 22.62 -7.89 -7.98
C ALA A 129 22.77 -8.04 -6.46
N GLY A 130 21.64 -8.18 -5.74
CA GLY A 130 21.60 -8.36 -4.29
C GLY A 130 22.06 -7.14 -3.49
N LYS A 131 22.13 -5.95 -4.12
CA LYS A 131 22.48 -4.71 -3.44
C LYS A 131 21.23 -3.94 -3.07
N TYR A 132 21.14 -3.58 -1.80
CA TYR A 132 20.02 -2.78 -1.30
C TYR A 132 20.07 -1.34 -1.83
N LEU A 133 18.90 -0.72 -1.90
CA LEU A 133 18.72 0.72 -2.09
C LEU A 133 18.50 1.40 -0.72
N THR A 134 19.09 2.56 -0.47
CA THR A 134 19.07 3.22 0.84
C THR A 134 18.87 4.73 0.78
N ALA A 135 18.29 5.26 1.87
CA ALA A 135 18.08 6.69 2.15
C ALA A 135 18.10 6.91 3.67
N ASN A 136 18.32 8.14 4.15
CA ASN A 136 18.52 8.39 5.58
C ASN A 136 18.01 9.74 6.11
N ALA A 137 17.42 10.58 5.27
CA ALA A 137 16.79 11.82 5.71
C ALA A 137 15.26 11.68 5.81
N ASP A 138 14.66 12.22 6.87
CA ASP A 138 13.20 12.20 7.02
C ASP A 138 12.51 12.90 5.85
N GLY A 139 11.47 12.26 5.31
CA GLY A 139 10.71 12.73 4.16
C GLY A 139 11.19 12.22 2.80
N GLU A 140 12.31 11.53 2.73
CA GLU A 140 12.74 10.84 1.50
C GLU A 140 11.80 9.66 1.22
N SER A 141 11.42 9.48 -0.04
CA SER A 141 10.46 8.44 -0.45
C SER A 141 10.80 7.84 -1.79
N VAL A 142 10.41 6.59 -2.02
CA VAL A 142 10.55 5.90 -3.31
C VAL A 142 9.37 4.95 -3.54
N HIS A 143 8.91 4.90 -4.77
CA HIS A 143 7.94 3.95 -5.27
C HIS A 143 8.64 3.01 -6.26
N ILE A 144 8.60 1.71 -5.94
CA ILE A 144 9.15 0.67 -6.80
C ILE A 144 8.03 -0.22 -7.34
N VAL A 145 8.21 -0.69 -8.57
CA VAL A 145 7.30 -1.59 -9.28
C VAL A 145 8.13 -2.66 -9.98
N CYS A 146 7.71 -3.91 -9.89
CA CYS A 146 8.23 -4.95 -10.76
C CYS A 146 7.46 -4.93 -12.08
N ASP A 147 8.05 -4.35 -13.13
CA ASP A 147 7.53 -4.40 -14.51
C ASP A 147 8.22 -5.48 -15.36
N LYS A 148 9.32 -6.04 -14.85
CA LYS A 148 10.05 -7.18 -15.41
C LYS A 148 10.49 -8.11 -14.28
N ALA A 149 10.16 -9.39 -14.39
CA ALA A 149 10.50 -10.38 -13.37
C ALA A 149 12.01 -10.39 -13.06
N GLY A 150 12.35 -10.42 -11.77
CA GLY A 150 13.72 -10.33 -11.26
C GLY A 150 14.29 -8.91 -11.14
N GLU A 151 13.55 -7.87 -11.50
CA GLU A 151 13.98 -6.47 -11.44
C GLU A 151 12.92 -5.59 -10.78
N TRP A 152 13.35 -4.68 -9.90
CA TRP A 152 12.53 -3.61 -9.32
C TRP A 152 12.88 -2.28 -10.01
N THR A 153 11.87 -1.65 -10.61
CA THR A 153 12.00 -0.37 -11.32
C THR A 153 11.43 0.77 -10.47
N VAL A 154 12.08 1.92 -10.47
CA VAL A 154 11.63 3.10 -9.73
C VAL A 154 10.68 3.95 -10.58
N TYR A 155 9.48 4.20 -10.07
CA TYR A 155 8.41 4.95 -10.77
C TYR A 155 8.24 6.39 -10.24
N GLY A 156 8.74 6.67 -9.03
CA GLY A 156 8.76 8.00 -8.44
C GLY A 156 9.59 8.03 -7.17
N TYR A 157 10.23 9.16 -6.88
CA TYR A 157 11.03 9.32 -5.67
C TYR A 157 11.15 10.78 -5.24
N THR A 158 11.53 10.98 -3.98
CA THR A 158 11.97 12.26 -3.41
C THR A 158 13.24 12.04 -2.59
N GLY A 159 14.11 13.05 -2.55
CA GLY A 159 15.35 12.99 -1.78
C GLY A 159 16.51 12.32 -2.52
N THR A 160 17.50 11.89 -1.73
CA THR A 160 18.71 11.23 -2.21
C THR A 160 18.65 9.76 -1.86
N TRP A 161 18.73 8.92 -2.89
CA TRP A 161 18.75 7.47 -2.74
C TRP A 161 20.00 6.92 -3.39
N GLU A 162 20.68 6.02 -2.68
CA GLU A 162 21.95 5.42 -3.09
C GLU A 162 21.84 3.90 -3.05
N ALA A 163 22.52 3.20 -3.97
CA ALA A 163 22.68 1.76 -3.85
C ALA A 163 23.84 1.45 -2.89
N GLN A 164 23.77 0.31 -2.21
CA GLN A 164 24.91 -0.22 -1.47
C GLN A 164 26.15 -0.31 -2.38
N SER A 165 27.28 0.20 -1.88
CA SER A 165 28.59 0.08 -2.53
C SER A 165 29.05 -1.37 -2.73
#